data_AF-A0A834HL65-F1
#
_entry.id   AF-A0A834HL65-F1
#
_cell.length_a   1.000
_cell.length_b   1.000
_cell.length_c   1.000
_cell.angle_alpha   90.00
_cell.angle_beta   90.00
_cell.angle_gamma   90.00
#
_symmetry.space_group_name_H-M   'P 1'
#
loop_
_entity.id
_entity.type
_entity.pdbx_description
1 polymer ?
#
loop_
_entity_poly.entity_id
_entity_poly.type
_entity_poly.pdbx_seq_one_letter_code
_entity_poly.pdbx_strand_id
1 'polypeptide(L)' 'KLLPLHPPLFSPTFLFGNDSGTLLAVAGPNGILVLELPHRRPPYGAFDSNKEVVYCRYFSI' A
#
# COMPACT_ATOMS: atom_id res chain seq x y z
N LYS A 1 26.38 -12.33 -15.27
CA LYS A 1 24.98 -11.92 -15.02
C LYS A 1 25.02 -10.84 -13.94
N LEU A 2 24.88 -9.57 -14.33
CA LEU A 2 24.82 -8.45 -13.38
C LEU A 2 23.44 -8.46 -12.72
N LEU A 3 23.40 -8.40 -11.39
CA LEU A 3 22.15 -8.18 -10.67
C LEU A 3 21.58 -6.80 -11.09
N PRO A 4 20.25 -6.67 -11.25
CA PRO A 4 19.67 -5.38 -11.61
C PRO A 4 20.07 -4.33 -10.56
N LEU A 5 20.63 -3.20 -11.03
CA LEU A 5 21.18 -2.13 -10.19
C LEU A 5 20.10 -1.47 -9.30
N HIS A 6 18.84 -1.58 -9.72
CA HIS A 6 17.69 -1.08 -9.00
C HIS A 6 16.63 -2.19 -8.86
N PRO A 7 15.94 -2.28 -7.71
CA PRO A 7 14.77 -3.12 -7.61
C PRO A 7 13.76 -2.70 -8.70
N PRO A 8 13.04 -3.65 -9.31
CA PRO A 8 12.03 -3.32 -10.30
C PRO A 8 11.02 -2.35 -9.68
N LEU A 9 10.94 -1.14 -10.23
CA LEU A 9 9.99 -0.13 -9.80
C LEU A 9 8.59 -0.59 -10.22
N PHE A 10 7.73 -0.84 -9.24
CA PHE A 10 6.32 -1.08 -9.51
C PHE A 10 5.69 0.21 -10.03
N SER A 11 5.15 0.18 -11.25
CA SER A 11 4.52 1.33 -11.91
C SER A 11 3.00 1.21 -11.82
N PRO A 12 2.33 1.89 -10.87
CA PRO A 12 0.89 1.77 -10.67
C PRO A 12 0.11 2.45 -11.81
N THR A 13 -0.96 1.79 -12.27
CA THR A 13 -1.93 2.34 -13.22
C THR A 13 -3.29 2.56 -12.59
N PHE A 14 -3.68 1.73 -11.63
CA PHE A 14 -4.96 1.85 -10.93
C PHE A 14 -4.80 1.69 -9.42
N LEU A 15 -5.64 2.42 -8.70
CA LEU A 15 -5.78 2.36 -7.25
C LEU A 15 -7.24 2.05 -6.93
N PHE A 16 -7.47 0.99 -6.13
CA PHE A 16 -8.80 0.58 -5.73
C PHE A 16 -8.86 0.29 -4.24
N GLY A 17 -9.66 1.06 -3.51
CA GLY A 17 -9.94 0.83 -2.09
C GLY A 17 -11.10 -0.13 -1.90
N ASN A 18 -11.09 -0.92 -0.82
CA ASN A 18 -12.27 -1.69 -0.44
C ASN A 18 -13.31 -0.82 0.30
N ASP A 19 -14.55 -1.31 0.36
CA ASP A 19 -15.68 -0.57 0.96
C ASP A 19 -15.47 -0.24 2.45
N SER A 20 -14.70 -1.06 3.17
CA SER A 20 -14.39 -0.84 4.58
C SER A 20 -13.21 0.14 4.80
N GLY A 21 -12.52 0.59 3.75
CA GLY A 21 -11.39 1.52 3.84
C GLY A 21 -10.15 0.95 4.55
N THR A 22 -10.02 -0.39 4.60
CA THR A 22 -8.92 -1.10 5.28
C THR A 22 -7.89 -1.67 4.32
N LEU A 23 -8.22 -1.82 3.04
CA LEU A 23 -7.34 -2.37 2.02
C LEU A 23 -7.28 -1.45 0.81
N LEU A 24 -6.10 -1.39 0.18
CA LEU A 24 -5.84 -0.71 -1.08
C LEU A 24 -5.16 -1.67 -2.04
N ALA A 25 -5.83 -1.98 -3.14
CA ALA A 25 -5.22 -2.66 -4.27
C ALA A 25 -4.55 -1.63 -5.20
N VAL A 26 -3.29 -1.89 -5.55
CA VAL A 26 -2.49 -1.11 -6.48
C VAL A 26 -2.21 -2.02 -7.67
N ALA A 27 -2.85 -1.76 -8.81
CA ALA A 27 -2.67 -2.54 -10.02
C ALA A 27 -1.75 -1.81 -11.00
N GLY A 28 -0.89 -2.57 -11.68
CA GLY A 28 0.02 -2.07 -12.71
C GLY A 28 0.34 -3.16 -13.74
N PRO A 29 1.12 -2.85 -14.78
CA PRO A 29 1.50 -3.80 -15.83
C PRO A 29 2.26 -5.03 -15.29
N ASN A 30 2.88 -4.88 -14.12
CA ASN A 30 3.72 -5.89 -13.49
C ASN A 30 2.99 -6.69 -12.39
N GLY A 31 1.67 -6.52 -12.23
CA GLY A 31 0.85 -7.26 -11.28
C GLY A 31 -0.01 -6.39 -10.37
N ILE A 32 -0.50 -6.99 -9.28
CA ILE A 32 -1.36 -6.33 -8.30
C ILE A 32 -0.74 -6.46 -6.91
N LEU A 33 -0.58 -5.33 -6.24
CA LEU A 33 -0.14 -5.25 -4.85
C LEU A 33 -1.33 -4.95 -3.96
N VAL A 34 -1.55 -5.73 -2.90
CA VAL A 34 -2.59 -5.45 -1.92
C VAL A 34 -1.95 -4.91 -0.64
N LEU A 35 -2.36 -3.70 -0.25
CA LEU A 35 -1.85 -2.97 0.92
C LEU A 35 -2.91 -2.92 2.02
N GLU A 36 -2.52 -3.25 3.25
CA GLU A 36 -3.32 -2.97 4.43
C GLU A 36 -3.15 -1.51 4.84
N LEU A 37 -4.27 -0.77 4.84
CA LEU A 37 -4.30 0.63 5.25
C LEU A 37 -4.36 0.74 6.78
N PRO A 38 -3.68 1.73 7.37
CA PRO A 38 -3.70 1.94 8.81
C PRO A 38 -5.11 2.30 9.30
N HIS A 39 -5.47 1.78 10.48
CA HIS A 39 -6.70 2.18 11.16
C HIS A 39 -6.64 3.65 11.58
N ARG A 40 -7.63 4.43 11.14
CA ARG A 40 -7.89 5.79 11.64
C ARG A 40 -8.95 5.73 12.74
N ARG A 41 -8.77 6.46 13.85
CA ARG A 41 -9.84 6.67 14.84
C ARG A 41 -10.58 7.98 14.50
N PRO A 42 -11.92 8.03 14.40
CA PRO A 42 -12.65 9.29 14.18
C PRO A 42 -12.52 10.25 15.39
N PRO A 43 -12.78 11.57 15.27
CA PRO A 43 -13.20 12.34 14.08
C PRO A 43 -12.03 12.93 13.28
N TYR A 44 -10.84 13.02 13.90
CA TYR A 44 -9.57 13.47 13.32
C TYR A 44 -8.40 12.68 13.91
N GLY A 45 -8.69 11.50 14.48
CA GLY A 45 -7.74 10.75 15.28
C GLY A 45 -6.59 10.28 14.42
N ALA A 46 -5.39 10.62 14.89
CA ALA A 46 -4.13 10.16 14.37
C ALA A 46 -4.20 8.65 14.08
N PHE A 47 -3.43 8.19 13.09
CA PHE A 47 -3.20 6.76 12.87
C PHE A 47 -2.85 6.11 14.21
N ASP A 48 -3.32 4.88 14.43
CA ASP A 48 -3.10 4.17 15.70
C ASP A 48 -1.63 4.33 16.16
N SER A 49 -1.42 4.87 17.37
CA SER A 49 -0.12 5.27 17.95
C SER A 49 0.51 6.61 17.49
N ASN A 50 -0.23 7.51 16.83
CA ASN A 50 0.27 8.85 16.40
C ASN A 50 1.56 8.80 15.57
N LYS A 51 1.74 7.72 14.79
CA LYS A 51 2.95 7.51 14.00
C LYS A 51 2.95 8.45 12.79
N GLU A 52 4.02 9.24 12.69
CA GLU A 52 4.30 10.13 11.55
C GLU A 52 4.53 9.36 10.25
N VAL A 53 4.93 8.08 10.36
CA VAL A 53 5.17 7.17 9.25
C VAL A 53 4.21 5.99 9.32
N VAL A 54 3.43 5.81 8.25
CA VAL A 54 2.52 4.68 8.08
C VAL A 54 3.23 3.60 7.28
N TYR A 55 3.41 2.43 7.89
CA TYR A 55 3.87 1.24 7.20
C TYR A 55 2.65 0.38 6.82
N CYS A 56 2.42 0.23 5.52
CA CYS A 56 1.41 -0.71 5.03
C CYS A 56 2.02 -2.10 4.91
N ARG A 57 1.32 -3.13 5.38
CA ARG A 57 1.66 -4.51 5.04
C ARG A 57 1.28 -4.74 3.57
N TYR A 58 2.18 -5.28 2.78
CA TYR A 58 1.93 -5.56 1.37
C TYR A 58 1.96 -7.06 1.08
N PHE A 59 1.05 -7.50 0.22
CA PHE A 59 1.03 -8.85 -0.34
C PHE A 59 1.22 -8.71 -1.86
N SER A 60 2.26 -9.37 -2.37
CA SER A 60 2.48 -9.52 -3.80
C SER A 60 1.91 -10.87 -4.22
N ILE A 61 0.94 -10.85 -5.13
CA ILE A 61 0.31 -12.04 -5.69
C ILE A 61 0.73 -12.16 -7.15
#